data_AF-A0A5K0WJQ9-F1
#
_entry.id   AF-A0A5K0WJQ9-F1
#
_cell.length_a   1.000
_cell.length_b   1.000
_cell.length_c   1.000
_cell.angle_alpha   90.00
_cell.angle_beta   90.00
_cell.angle_gamma   90.00
#
_symmetry.space_group_name_H-M   'P 1'
#
loop_
_entity.id
_entity.type
_entity.pdbx_description
1 polymer ?
#
loop_
_entity_poly.entity_id
_entity_poly.type
_entity_poly.pdbx_seq_one_letter_code
_entity_poly.pdbx_strand_id
1 'polypeptide(L)' 'MLREISHENVVKLVNVHINPSDMSLYLAFDYAEHDLY' A
#
# COMPACT_ATOMS: atom_id res chain seq x y z
N MET A 1 -9.10 5.58 5.29
CA MET A 1 -9.68 4.32 4.78
C MET A 1 -8.66 3.20 4.66
N LEU A 2 -7.64 3.21 3.79
CA LEU A 2 -6.65 2.11 3.75
C LEU A 2 -5.84 1.93 5.04
N ARG A 3 -5.59 3.01 5.80
CA ARG A 3 -4.82 2.98 7.05
C ARG A 3 -5.52 2.24 8.21
N GLU A 4 -6.83 2.02 8.10
CA GLU A 4 -7.66 1.47 9.18
C GLU A 4 -8.22 0.08 8.84
N ILE A 5 -8.05 -0.38 7.60
CA ILE A 5 -8.50 -1.70 7.16
C ILE A 5 -7.44 -2.73 7.58
N SER A 6 -7.87 -3.68 8.41
CA SER A 6 -7.05 -4.82 8.85
C SER A 6 -7.86 -6.10 8.69
N HIS A 7 -7.81 -6.70 7.51
CA HIS A 7 -8.49 -7.95 7.17
C HIS A 7 -7.51 -8.86 6.43
N GLU A 8 -7.52 -10.16 6.72
CA GLU A 8 -6.55 -11.14 6.18
C GLU A 8 -6.54 -11.19 4.64
N ASN A 9 -7.71 -11.11 4.01
CA ASN A 9 -7.85 -11.09 2.55
C ASN A 9 -7.71 -9.69 1.91
N VAL A 10 -7.21 -8.69 2.64
CA VAL A 10 -7.00 -7.34 2.11
C VAL A 10 -5.54 -6.95 2.28
N VAL A 11 -4.91 -6.49 1.20
CA VAL A 11 -3.51 -6.05 1.22
C VAL A 11 -3.30 -4.96 2.26
N LYS A 12 -2.28 -5.13 3.10
CA LYS A 12 -2.00 -4.22 4.19
C LYS A 12 -1.11 -3.08 3.71
N LEU A 13 -1.53 -1.85 3.97
CA LEU A 13 -0.70 -0.67 3.77
C LEU A 13 0.39 -0.64 4.85
N VAL A 14 1.64 -0.85 4.47
CA VAL A 14 2.80 -0.92 5.37
C VAL A 14 3.38 0.46 5.62
N ASN A 15 3.49 1.29 4.59
CA ASN A 15 4.07 2.63 4.70
C ASN A 15 3.50 3.60 3.66
N VAL A 16 3.60 4.89 3.96
CA VAL A 16 3.22 5.98 3.06
C VAL A 16 4.37 6.98 3.01
N HIS A 17 4.82 7.31 1.80
CA HIS A 17 5.85 8.31 1.59
C HIS A 17 5.33 9.40 0.67
N ILE A 18 5.46 10.66 1.10
CA ILE A 18 5.15 11.83 0.27
C ILE A 18 6.47 12.42 -0.15
N ASN A 19 6.67 12.55 -1.46
CA ASN A 19 7.78 13.30 -2.01
C ASN A 19 7.30 14.74 -2.34
N PRO A 20 7.70 15.77 -1.56
CA PRO A 20 7.22 17.12 -1.77
C PRO A 20 7.83 17.80 -3.01
N SER A 21 8.99 17.32 -3.49
CA SER A 21 9.70 17.96 -4.60
C SER A 21 8.98 17.78 -5.94
N ASP A 22 8.30 16.64 -6.11
CA ASP A 22 7.54 16.31 -7.32
C ASP A 22 6.04 16.12 -7.04
N MET A 23 5.61 16.37 -5.80
CA MET A 23 4.23 16.17 -5.31
C MET A 23 3.72 14.72 -5.46
N SER A 24 4.61 13.73 -5.42
CA SER A 24 4.24 12.32 -5.55
C SER A 24 3.89 11.67 -4.22
N LEU A 25 2.99 10.66 -4.29
CA LEU A 25 2.58 9.83 -3.16
C LEU A 25 2.92 8.36 -3.46
N TYR A 26 3.71 7.75 -2.58
CA TYR A 26 4.07 6.33 -2.66
C TYR A 26 3.39 5.56 -1.53
N LEU A 27 2.79 4.43 -1.90
CA LEU A 27 2.14 3.50 -0.98
C LEU A 27 2.91 2.18 -1.01
N ALA A 28 3.38 1.72 0.15
CA ALA A 28 4.08 0.45 0.27
C ALA A 28 3.11 -0.62 0.81
N PHE A 29 3.07 -1.77 0.13
CA PHE A 29 2.29 -2.94 0.51
C PHE A 29 3.22 -4.17 0.59
N ASP A 30 2.74 -5.22 1.24
CA ASP A 30 3.41 -6.52 1.17
C ASP A 30 3.39 -7.04 -0.27
N TYR A 31 4.49 -7.66 -0.70
CA TYR A 31 4.62 -8.21 -2.04
C TYR A 31 3.79 -9.50 -2.16
N ALA A 32 2.90 -9.55 -3.15
CA ALA A 32 2.23 -10.77 -3.58
C ALA A 32 2.84 -11.21 -4.91
N GLU A 33 3.45 -12.39 -4.91
CA GLU A 33 4.13 -12.93 -6.11
C GLU A 33 3.15 -13.28 -7.23
N HIS A 34 1.93 -13.65 -6.86
CA HIS A 34 0.90 -14.10 -7.78
C HIS A 34 -0.33 -13.21 -7.61
N ASP A 35 -0.97 -12.88 -8.73
CA ASP A 35 -2.35 -12.40 -8.73
C ASP A 35 -3.29 -13.56 -9.13
N LEU A 36 -4.53 -13.25 -9.52
CA LEU A 36 -5.50 -14.28 -9.89
C LEU A 36 -5.25 -14.89 -11.29
N TYR A 37 -4.23 -14.44 -12.04
CA TYR A 37 -3.96 -14.85 -13.41
C TYR A 37 -2.52 -15.33 -13.66
#